data_AF-A0A2S8WPY4-F1
#
_entry.id   AF-A0A2S8WPY4-F1
#
_cell.length_a   1.000
_cell.length_b   1.000
_cell.length_c   1.000
_cell.angle_alpha   90.00
_cell.angle_beta   90.00
_cell.angle_gamma   90.00
#
_symmetry.space_group_name_H-M   'P 1'
#
loop_
_entity.id
_entity.type
_entity.pdbx_description
1 polymer ?
#
loop_
_entity_poly.entity_id
_entity_poly.type
_entity_poly.pdbx_seq_one_letter_code
_entity_poly.pdbx_strand_id
1 'polypeptide(L)'
;MTKHDLQARPIWHRQEDAINAHLTVVFASLVIGRHLQELSGMSLKKLITTLKAIKSAKILINGEEVLIPAEIPEGFKPTLQTLKSGY
;
A
#
# COMPACT_ATOMS: atom_id res chain seq x y z
N MET A 1 28.14 47.21 10.31
CA MET A 1 27.68 45.85 10.65
C MET A 1 27.96 44.94 9.45
N THR A 2 29.01 44.15 9.56
CA THR A 2 29.57 43.26 8.53
C THR A 2 28.61 42.11 8.24
N LYS A 3 28.26 41.93 6.96
CA LYS A 3 27.44 40.83 6.38
C LYS A 3 28.01 39.40 6.59
N HIS A 4 28.89 39.22 7.56
CA HIS A 4 29.64 37.99 7.82
C HIS A 4 28.93 37.07 8.84
N ASP A 5 27.80 37.51 9.39
CA ASP A 5 27.10 36.80 10.48
C ASP A 5 25.95 35.90 10.02
N LEU A 6 25.70 35.84 8.71
CA LEU A 6 24.96 34.74 8.11
C LEU A 6 25.99 33.72 7.58
N GLN A 7 26.66 33.01 8.49
CA GLN A 7 26.96 31.61 8.18
C GLN A 7 25.61 30.91 8.01
N ALA A 8 25.02 31.05 6.83
CA ALA A 8 23.93 30.22 6.39
C ALA A 8 24.46 28.79 6.47
N ARG A 9 24.04 28.06 7.50
CA ARG A 9 24.21 26.62 7.56
C ARG A 9 23.70 26.08 6.22
N PRO A 10 24.48 25.25 5.49
CA PRO A 10 24.04 24.74 4.20
C PRO A 10 22.65 24.10 4.37
N ILE A 11 21.64 24.66 3.72
CA ILE A 11 20.32 24.04 3.62
C ILE A 11 20.52 22.83 2.72
N TRP A 12 20.34 21.64 3.28
CA TRP A 12 20.80 20.39 2.70
C TRP A 12 20.26 20.12 1.28
N HIS A 13 21.16 19.91 0.34
CA HIS A 13 20.94 19.33 -1.00
C HIS A 13 20.25 17.95 -1.00
N ARG A 14 19.93 17.33 0.15
CA ARG A 14 19.12 16.10 0.25
C ARG A 14 17.60 16.35 0.23
N GLN A 15 17.14 17.60 0.08
CA GLN A 15 15.71 17.88 -0.02
C GLN A 15 15.12 17.45 -1.35
N GLU A 16 15.83 17.65 -2.46
CA GLU A 16 15.31 17.33 -3.79
C GLU A 16 15.06 15.82 -3.95
N ASP A 17 16.06 14.98 -3.64
CA ASP A 17 15.91 13.52 -3.69
C ASP A 17 14.78 13.03 -2.78
N ALA A 18 14.67 13.58 -1.57
CA ALA A 18 13.61 13.23 -0.62
C ALA A 18 12.22 13.66 -1.10
N ILE A 19 12.11 14.85 -1.70
CA ILE A 19 10.86 15.37 -2.28
C ILE A 19 10.46 14.49 -3.47
N ASN A 20 11.38 14.21 -4.38
CA ASN A 20 11.12 13.40 -5.56
C ASN A 20 10.69 11.99 -5.15
N ALA A 21 11.41 11.35 -4.21
CA ALA A 21 11.02 10.04 -3.70
C ALA A 21 9.63 10.05 -3.06
N HIS A 22 9.31 11.07 -2.25
CA HIS A 22 8.01 11.20 -1.63
C HIS A 22 6.90 11.37 -2.66
N LEU A 23 7.07 12.29 -3.62
CA LEU A 23 6.09 12.53 -4.68
C LEU A 23 5.90 11.29 -5.55
N THR A 24 6.97 10.58 -5.91
CA THR A 24 6.88 9.32 -6.66
C THR A 24 6.03 8.29 -5.92
N VAL A 25 6.32 8.04 -4.64
CA VAL A 25 5.59 7.04 -3.84
C VAL A 25 4.13 7.45 -3.62
N VAL A 26 3.87 8.71 -3.31
CA VAL A 26 2.51 9.22 -3.09
C VAL A 26 1.71 9.14 -4.38
N PHE A 27 2.26 9.60 -5.50
CA PHE A 27 1.56 9.60 -6.78
C PHE A 27 1.31 8.17 -7.28
N ALA A 28 2.29 7.28 -7.17
CA ALA A 28 2.10 5.86 -7.48
C ALA A 28 1.01 5.24 -6.61
N SER A 29 1.00 5.53 -5.30
CA SER A 29 -0.01 5.04 -4.36
C SER A 29 -1.42 5.55 -4.71
N LEU A 30 -1.54 6.83 -5.12
CA LEU A 30 -2.81 7.41 -5.56
C LEU A 30 -3.32 6.76 -6.85
N VAL A 31 -2.43 6.54 -7.84
CA VAL A 31 -2.78 5.88 -9.10
C VAL A 31 -3.23 4.44 -8.86
N ILE A 32 -2.48 3.68 -8.05
CA ILE A 32 -2.85 2.30 -7.67
C ILE A 32 -4.20 2.31 -6.95
N GLY A 33 -4.38 3.19 -5.96
CA GLY A 33 -5.63 3.31 -5.22
C GLY A 33 -6.81 3.60 -6.15
N ARG A 34 -6.65 4.53 -7.10
CA ARG A 34 -7.69 4.88 -8.06
C ARG A 34 -8.01 3.73 -9.00
N HIS A 35 -6.98 3.08 -9.55
CA HIS A 35 -7.13 1.93 -10.44
C HIS A 35 -7.87 0.77 -9.77
N LEU A 36 -7.54 0.47 -8.51
CA LEU A 36 -8.23 -0.56 -7.73
C LEU A 36 -9.70 -0.22 -7.47
N GLN A 37 -10.03 1.05 -7.27
CA GLN A 37 -11.43 1.48 -7.13
C GLN A 37 -12.21 1.32 -8.44
N GLU A 38 -11.59 1.66 -9.57
CA GLU A 38 -12.22 1.53 -10.89
C GLU A 38 -12.44 0.06 -11.28
N LEU A 39 -11.47 -0.81 -11.01
CA LEU A 39 -11.61 -2.26 -11.26
C LEU A 39 -12.66 -2.94 -10.36
N SER A 40 -12.71 -2.55 -9.08
CA SER A 40 -13.58 -3.21 -8.10
C SER A 40 -14.98 -2.60 -7.97
N GLY A 41 -15.18 -1.35 -8.42
CA GLY A 41 -16.40 -0.59 -8.19
C GLY A 41 -16.67 -0.23 -6.72
N MET A 42 -15.71 -0.45 -5.82
CA MET A 42 -15.83 -0.21 -4.38
C MET A 42 -15.00 1.00 -3.93
N SER A 43 -15.34 1.58 -2.78
CA SER A 43 -14.44 2.54 -2.14
C SER A 43 -13.15 1.86 -1.69
N LEU A 44 -12.01 2.55 -1.78
CA LEU A 44 -10.69 2.00 -1.44
C LEU A 44 -10.65 1.49 0.01
N LYS A 45 -11.29 2.22 0.94
CA LYS A 45 -11.41 1.81 2.35
C LYS A 45 -12.13 0.47 2.49
N LYS A 46 -13.27 0.29 1.81
CA LYS A 46 -14.04 -0.96 1.85
C LYS A 46 -13.20 -2.10 1.27
N LEU A 47 -12.58 -1.88 0.11
CA LEU A 47 -11.73 -2.87 -0.54
C LEU A 47 -10.58 -3.34 0.36
N ILE A 48 -9.81 -2.41 0.93
CA ILE A 48 -8.68 -2.72 1.82
C ILE A 48 -9.16 -3.47 3.06
N THR A 49 -10.29 -3.05 3.65
CA THR A 49 -10.82 -3.69 4.87
C THR A 49 -11.24 -5.12 4.60
N THR A 50 -11.93 -5.36 3.48
CA THR A 50 -12.35 -6.71 3.05
C THR A 50 -11.14 -7.60 2.75
N LEU A 51 -10.17 -7.10 1.96
CA LEU A 51 -8.96 -7.86 1.63
C LEU A 51 -8.12 -8.17 2.87
N LYS A 52 -8.01 -7.24 3.82
CA LYS A 52 -7.25 -7.42 5.06
C LYS A 52 -7.83 -8.52 5.96
N ALA A 53 -9.12 -8.78 5.87
CA ALA A 53 -9.76 -9.87 6.61
C ALA A 53 -9.48 -11.25 6.02
N ILE A 54 -9.23 -11.32 4.70
CA ILE A 54 -8.96 -12.57 3.98
C ILE A 54 -7.48 -12.94 4.20
N LYS A 55 -7.22 -13.81 5.17
CA LYS A 55 -5.88 -14.28 5.51
C LYS A 55 -5.88 -15.77 5.79
N SER A 56 -4.87 -16.46 5.29
CA SER A 56 -4.54 -17.82 5.74
C SER A 56 -3.61 -17.73 6.96
N ALA A 57 -3.66 -18.75 7.81
CA ALA A 57 -2.79 -18.86 8.96
C ALA A 57 -2.03 -20.19 8.92
N LYS A 58 -0.74 -20.16 9.27
CA LYS A 58 0.02 -21.36 9.60
C LYS A 58 0.21 -21.40 11.11
N ILE A 59 -0.20 -22.48 11.73
CA ILE A 59 -0.14 -22.66 13.18
C ILE A 59 0.69 -23.91 13.46
N LEU A 60 1.62 -23.81 14.40
CA LEU A 60 2.38 -24.95 14.89
C LEU A 60 1.67 -25.51 16.13
N ILE A 61 1.21 -26.75 16.05
CA ILE A 61 0.56 -27.45 17.17
C ILE A 61 1.31 -28.77 17.39
N ASN A 62 1.90 -28.95 18.58
CA ASN A 62 2.65 -30.17 18.94
C ASN A 62 3.76 -30.58 17.95
N GLY A 63 4.37 -29.61 17.27
CA GLY A 63 5.41 -29.86 16.27
C GLY A 63 4.91 -30.14 14.85
N GLU A 64 3.58 -30.19 14.65
CA GLU A 64 2.96 -30.27 13.32
C GLU A 64 2.49 -28.90 12.86
N GLU A 65 2.81 -28.53 11.61
CA GLU A 65 2.31 -27.31 10.99
C GLU A 65 0.93 -27.57 10.37
N VAL A 66 -0.09 -26.85 10.86
CA VAL A 66 -1.44 -26.86 10.32
C VAL A 66 -1.68 -25.57 9.54
N LEU A 67 -2.11 -25.72 8.29
CA LEU A 67 -2.53 -24.59 7.44
C LEU A 67 -4.04 -24.40 7.55
N ILE A 68 -4.46 -23.22 8.00
CA ILE A 68 -5.85 -22.78 7.98
C ILE A 68 -6.05 -21.95 6.70
N PRO A 69 -6.91 -22.39 5.75
CA PRO A 69 -7.16 -21.65 4.52
C PRO A 69 -7.91 -20.35 4.82
N ALA A 70 -7.71 -19.35 3.97
CA ALA A 70 -8.43 -18.09 4.08
C ALA A 70 -9.90 -18.28 3.68
N GLU A 71 -10.82 -17.80 4.52
CA GLU A 71 -12.24 -17.77 4.18
C GLU A 71 -12.55 -16.56 3.29
N ILE A 72 -13.08 -16.82 2.10
CA ILE A 72 -13.41 -15.79 1.11
C ILE A 72 -14.94 -15.66 1.04
N PRO A 73 -15.51 -14.48 1.33
CA PRO A 73 -16.94 -14.25 1.16
C PRO A 73 -17.39 -14.55 -0.27
N GLU A 74 -18.49 -15.29 -0.45
CA GLU A 74 -18.98 -15.75 -1.76
C GLU A 74 -19.14 -14.60 -2.78
N GLY A 75 -19.68 -13.46 -2.35
CA GLY A 75 -19.86 -12.28 -3.20
C GLY A 75 -18.57 -11.55 -3.58
N PHE A 76 -17.42 -11.91 -3.00
CA PHE A 76 -16.13 -11.24 -3.24
C PHE A 76 -15.21 -12.01 -4.20
N LYS A 77 -15.50 -13.30 -4.46
CA LYS A 77 -14.80 -14.12 -5.47
C LYS A 77 -14.72 -13.47 -6.86
N PRO A 78 -15.79 -12.89 -7.44
CA PRO A 78 -15.68 -12.25 -8.76
C PRO A 78 -14.76 -11.04 -8.74
N THR A 79 -14.83 -10.21 -7.70
CA THR A 79 -13.91 -9.05 -7.53
C THR A 79 -12.46 -9.50 -7.47
N LEU A 80 -12.15 -10.62 -6.78
CA LEU A 80 -10.79 -11.16 -6.74
C LEU A 80 -10.30 -11.64 -8.11
N GLN A 81 -11.17 -12.19 -8.95
CA GLN A 81 -10.80 -12.59 -10.31
C GLN A 81 -10.49 -11.38 -11.17
N THR A 82 -11.31 -10.33 -11.11
CA THR A 82 -11.07 -9.06 -11.81
C THR A 82 -9.76 -8.40 -11.38
N LEU A 83 -9.44 -8.44 -10.08
CA LEU A 83 -8.17 -7.90 -9.57
C LEU A 83 -6.96 -8.73 -9.99
N LYS A 84 -7.10 -10.05 -10.16
CA LYS A 84 -6.03 -10.93 -10.68
C LYS A 84 -5.77 -10.75 -12.18
N SER A 85 -6.77 -10.31 -12.94
CA SER A 85 -6.66 -10.12 -14.40
C SER A 85 -6.17 -8.73 -14.82
N GLY A 86 -5.89 -7.83 -13.87
CA GLY A 86 -5.31 -6.53 -14.19
C GLY A 86 -3.87 -6.71 -14.68
N TYR A 87 -3.69 -6.72 -16.00
CA TYR A 87 -2.46 -6.91 -16.78
C TYR A 87 -1.41 -7.88 -16.20
#